data_AF-Q2KBZ2-F1
#
_entry.id   AF-Q2KBZ2-F1
#
_cell.length_a   1.000
_cell.length_b   1.000
_cell.length_c   1.000
_cell.angle_alpha   90.00
_cell.angle_beta   90.00
_cell.angle_gamma   90.00
#
_symmetry.space_group_name_H-M   'P 1'
#
loop_
_entity.id
_entity.type
_entity.pdbx_description
1 polymer ?
#
loop_
_entity_poly.entity_id
_entity_poly.type
_entity_poly.pdbx_seq_one_letter_code
_entity_poly.pdbx_strand_id
1 'polypeptide(L)'
;MFATHWFRLGACLSVVVAGCSLVSSCASSPTYGTDKTAMEQLTDDLGQSVSLTGPDPKNKGVKYTPRPTLVLPAEGQRETLVAPQQTVATKDNPQWLESPEETRARLVSEADANSDNPNYRSPLASSAIEGGRRTTEAQTQAYREARALQKGSYVDQRRYISDPPPGYRTVDDPAKLDDVGEPELKKQKKRKKDAAIANSGKQWWNFLQ
;
A
#
# COMPACT_ATOMS: atom_id res chain seq x y z
N MET A 1 26.56 -8.33 60.57
CA MET A 1 25.92 -7.57 59.47
C MET A 1 25.69 -8.42 58.21
N PHE A 2 26.56 -9.36 57.85
CA PHE A 2 26.37 -10.17 56.63
C PHE A 2 25.05 -10.97 56.56
N ALA A 3 24.59 -11.58 57.65
CA ALA A 3 23.37 -12.41 57.63
C ALA A 3 22.09 -11.67 57.20
N THR A 4 21.93 -10.39 57.58
CA THR A 4 20.74 -9.61 57.22
C THR A 4 20.77 -9.13 55.77
N HIS A 5 21.96 -8.90 55.21
CA HIS A 5 22.11 -8.60 53.78
C HIS A 5 21.82 -9.83 52.92
N TRP A 6 22.27 -11.02 53.33
CA TRP A 6 21.99 -12.26 52.60
C TRP A 6 20.50 -12.62 52.64
N PHE A 7 19.84 -12.42 53.79
CA PHE A 7 18.39 -12.60 53.90
C PHE A 7 17.62 -11.62 53.01
N ARG A 8 18.02 -10.35 53.00
CA ARG A 8 17.41 -9.32 52.12
C ARG A 8 17.65 -9.61 50.64
N LEU A 9 18.86 -10.05 50.27
CA LEU A 9 19.16 -10.45 48.90
C LEU A 9 18.34 -11.67 48.48
N GLY A 10 18.20 -12.68 49.34
CA GLY A 10 17.36 -13.85 49.09
C GLY A 10 15.87 -13.49 48.94
N ALA A 11 15.35 -12.60 49.79
CA ALA A 11 13.97 -12.12 49.70
C ALA A 11 13.73 -11.27 48.44
N CYS A 12 14.68 -10.42 48.06
CA CYS A 12 14.57 -9.66 46.81
C CYS A 12 14.62 -10.58 45.58
N LEU A 13 15.50 -11.60 45.59
CA LEU A 13 15.60 -12.56 44.49
C LEU A 13 14.31 -13.36 44.32
N SER A 14 13.70 -13.84 45.41
CA SER A 14 12.45 -14.61 45.34
C SER A 14 11.29 -13.78 44.79
N VAL A 15 11.21 -12.49 45.15
CA VAL A 15 10.19 -11.56 44.61
C VAL A 15 10.41 -11.31 43.12
N VAL A 16 11.66 -11.12 42.68
CA VAL A 16 11.97 -10.93 41.25
C VAL A 16 11.59 -12.17 40.43
N VAL A 17 11.95 -13.36 40.91
CA VAL A 17 11.62 -14.64 40.23
C VAL A 17 10.10 -14.84 40.17
N ALA A 18 9.38 -14.59 41.26
CA ALA A 18 7.91 -14.67 41.28
C ALA A 18 7.26 -13.66 40.32
N GLY A 19 7.78 -12.42 40.28
CA GLY A 19 7.30 -11.38 39.36
C GLY A 19 7.51 -11.73 37.89
N CYS A 20 8.69 -12.23 37.51
CA CYS A 20 8.99 -12.65 36.13
C CYS A 20 8.11 -13.83 35.68
N SER A 21 7.75 -14.73 36.60
CA SER A 21 6.90 -15.89 36.32
C SER A 21 5.46 -15.48 35.99
N LEU A 22 4.92 -14.48 36.71
CA LEU A 22 3.56 -13.98 36.49
C LEU A 22 3.43 -13.13 35.22
N VAL A 23 4.50 -12.47 34.75
CA VAL A 23 4.46 -11.72 33.48
C VAL A 23 4.50 -12.68 32.27
N SER A 24 5.16 -13.83 32.41
CA SER A 24 5.26 -14.84 31.34
C SER A 24 3.98 -15.67 31.16
N SER A 25 3.04 -15.64 32.12
CA SER A 25 1.79 -16.41 32.07
C SER A 25 0.64 -15.71 31.32
N CYS A 26 0.80 -14.45 30.90
CA CYS A 26 -0.19 -13.74 30.09
C CYS A 26 -0.18 -14.14 28.60
N ALA A 27 0.75 -15.00 28.18
CA ALA A 27 0.68 -15.66 26.88
C ALA A 27 -0.34 -16.80 26.93
N SER A 28 -1.63 -16.46 26.84
CA SER A 28 -2.74 -17.43 26.72
C SER A 28 -2.69 -18.27 25.42
N SER A 29 -1.69 -18.05 24.57
CA SER A 29 -1.44 -18.85 23.38
C SER A 29 -0.64 -20.11 23.73
N PRO A 30 -0.93 -21.25 23.10
CA PRO A 30 -0.09 -22.44 23.23
C PRO A 30 1.36 -22.13 22.86
N THR A 31 2.32 -22.71 23.58
CA THR A 31 3.74 -22.64 23.23
C THR A 31 3.97 -23.34 21.90
N TYR A 32 4.74 -22.69 21.02
CA TYR A 32 4.96 -23.17 19.66
C TYR A 32 5.55 -24.59 19.68
N GLY A 33 4.82 -25.53 19.06
CA GLY A 33 5.26 -26.92 18.87
C GLY A 33 4.86 -27.90 19.97
N THR A 34 4.19 -27.48 21.05
CA THR A 34 3.71 -28.40 22.09
C THR A 34 2.21 -28.31 22.35
N ASP A 35 1.51 -27.34 21.76
CA ASP A 35 0.06 -27.11 21.90
C ASP A 35 -0.42 -26.89 23.35
N LYS A 36 0.50 -26.72 24.30
CA LYS A 36 0.22 -26.54 25.74
C LYS A 36 0.38 -25.09 26.15
N THR A 37 -0.39 -24.66 27.15
CA THR A 37 -0.17 -23.32 27.75
C THR A 37 1.12 -23.32 28.60
N ALA A 38 1.73 -22.15 28.81
CA ALA A 38 2.96 -22.02 29.58
C ALA A 38 2.86 -22.64 31.00
N MET A 39 1.71 -22.52 31.66
CA MET A 39 1.46 -23.09 32.98
C MET A 39 1.26 -24.61 32.96
N GLU A 40 0.60 -25.12 31.92
CA GLU A 40 0.42 -26.56 31.72
C GLU A 40 1.76 -27.24 31.44
N GLN A 41 2.60 -26.62 30.60
CA GLN A 41 3.94 -27.13 30.33
C GLN A 41 4.84 -27.08 31.56
N LEU A 42 4.80 -26.01 32.35
CA LEU A 42 5.54 -25.93 33.61
C LEU A 42 5.11 -27.01 34.61
N THR A 43 3.81 -27.27 34.72
CA THR A 43 3.29 -28.30 35.65
C THR A 43 3.69 -29.70 35.20
N ASP A 44 3.66 -29.96 33.89
CA ASP A 44 4.12 -31.22 33.31
C ASP A 44 5.63 -31.39 33.55
N ASP A 45 6.43 -30.36 33.25
CA ASP A 45 7.89 -30.39 33.45
C ASP A 45 8.27 -30.59 34.94
N LEU A 46 7.57 -29.94 35.87
CA LEU A 46 7.79 -30.13 37.30
C LEU A 46 7.38 -31.55 37.74
N GLY A 47 6.26 -32.05 37.23
CA GLY A 47 5.78 -33.41 37.47
C GLY A 47 6.73 -34.48 36.94
N GLN A 48 7.32 -34.27 35.76
CA GLN A 48 8.35 -35.14 35.20
C GLN A 48 9.67 -35.03 35.98
N SER A 49 10.00 -33.86 36.52
CA SER A 49 11.25 -33.67 37.29
C SER A 49 11.28 -34.45 38.60
N VAL A 50 10.10 -34.73 39.19
CA VAL A 50 9.96 -35.54 40.41
C VAL A 50 9.68 -37.02 40.14
N SER A 51 9.46 -37.40 38.88
CA SER A 51 9.24 -38.80 38.50
C SER A 51 10.57 -39.54 38.33
N LEU A 52 10.89 -40.46 39.24
CA LEU A 52 12.08 -41.35 39.13
C LEU A 52 11.97 -42.37 38.00
N THR A 53 10.75 -42.65 37.54
CA THR A 53 10.48 -43.46 36.36
C THR A 53 10.18 -42.47 35.24
N GLY A 54 11.19 -42.11 34.45
CA GLY A 54 11.02 -41.14 33.36
C GLY A 54 9.84 -41.49 32.43
N PRO A 55 9.31 -40.51 31.67
CA PRO A 55 8.13 -40.74 30.85
C PRO A 55 8.38 -41.91 29.89
N ASP A 56 7.35 -42.76 29.74
CA ASP A 56 7.39 -43.83 28.77
C ASP A 56 7.76 -43.26 27.39
N PRO A 57 8.62 -43.94 26.61
CA PRO A 57 9.07 -43.41 25.34
C PRO A 57 7.85 -43.13 24.47
N LYS A 58 7.69 -41.88 24.02
CA LYS A 58 6.56 -41.41 23.18
C LYS A 58 6.30 -42.27 21.93
N ASN A 59 7.26 -43.14 21.60
CA ASN A 59 7.22 -44.06 20.46
C ASN A 59 6.78 -45.50 20.82
N LYS A 60 6.32 -45.77 22.04
CA LYS A 60 5.79 -47.10 22.43
C LYS A 60 4.54 -47.41 21.59
N GLY A 61 4.71 -48.22 20.55
CA GLY A 61 3.64 -48.65 19.65
C GLY A 61 3.53 -47.91 18.31
N VAL A 62 4.45 -46.99 18.00
CA VAL A 62 4.45 -46.31 16.69
C VAL A 62 4.94 -47.29 15.62
N LYS A 63 4.01 -47.82 14.81
CA LYS A 63 4.33 -48.60 13.61
C LYS A 63 4.81 -47.66 12.52
N TYR A 64 6.12 -47.66 12.26
CA TYR A 64 6.67 -47.01 11.08
C TYR A 64 6.29 -47.81 9.84
N THR A 65 5.33 -47.31 9.07
CA THR A 65 5.12 -47.81 7.72
C THR A 65 6.34 -47.43 6.88
N PRO A 66 6.96 -48.37 6.14
CA PRO A 66 8.07 -48.03 5.26
C PRO A 66 7.62 -46.95 4.30
N ARG A 67 8.48 -45.93 4.11
CA ARG A 67 8.20 -44.85 3.17
C ARG A 67 8.05 -45.46 1.77
N PRO A 68 7.07 -45.01 0.97
CA PRO A 68 6.94 -45.49 -0.41
C PRO A 68 8.25 -45.22 -1.16
N THR A 69 8.63 -46.16 -2.02
CA THR A 69 9.83 -46.04 -2.84
C THR A 69 9.77 -44.78 -3.70
N LEU A 70 10.91 -44.09 -3.84
CA LEU A 70 11.01 -42.91 -4.68
C LEU A 70 10.60 -43.28 -6.12
N VAL A 71 9.64 -42.55 -6.68
CA VAL A 71 9.25 -42.72 -8.08
C VAL A 71 10.41 -42.23 -8.94
N LEU A 72 11.16 -43.19 -9.47
CA LEU A 72 12.28 -42.91 -10.36
C LEU A 72 11.78 -42.82 -11.82
N PRO A 73 12.40 -41.96 -12.65
CA PRO A 73 12.15 -41.97 -14.10
C PRO A 73 12.46 -43.34 -14.72
N ALA A 74 11.87 -43.64 -15.89
CA ALA A 74 12.15 -44.85 -16.65
C ALA A 74 13.66 -44.99 -16.94
N GLU A 75 14.16 -46.22 -17.08
CA GLU A 75 15.61 -46.52 -17.16
C GLU A 75 16.36 -45.73 -18.24
N GLY A 76 15.71 -45.38 -19.36
CA GLY A 76 16.29 -44.54 -20.41
C GLY A 76 16.28 -43.02 -20.15
N GLN A 77 15.59 -42.54 -19.13
CA GLN A 77 15.46 -41.10 -18.78
C GLN A 77 16.25 -40.71 -17.53
N ARG A 78 16.89 -41.67 -16.84
CA ARG A 78 17.70 -41.37 -15.65
C ARG A 78 18.99 -40.62 -16.00
N GLU A 79 19.57 -40.93 -17.14
CA GLU A 79 20.82 -40.32 -17.64
C GLU A 79 20.54 -39.01 -18.42
N THR A 80 19.33 -38.85 -18.95
CA THR A 80 18.94 -37.69 -19.77
C THR A 80 18.37 -36.59 -18.88
N LEU A 81 19.26 -35.80 -18.28
CA LEU A 81 18.86 -34.59 -17.58
C LEU A 81 18.06 -33.69 -18.52
N VAL A 82 16.88 -33.25 -18.08
CA VAL A 82 16.12 -32.21 -18.78
C VAL A 82 17.01 -30.97 -18.84
N ALA A 83 17.12 -30.36 -20.03
CA ALA A 83 17.91 -29.15 -20.20
C ALA A 83 17.45 -28.09 -19.18
N PRO A 84 18.39 -27.33 -18.57
CA PRO A 84 18.04 -26.30 -17.61
C PRO A 84 17.05 -25.31 -18.22
N GLN A 85 16.08 -24.87 -17.42
CA GLN A 85 15.13 -23.84 -17.86
C GLN A 85 15.91 -22.60 -18.30
N GLN A 86 15.65 -22.14 -19.52
CA GLN A 86 16.30 -20.95 -20.04
C GLN A 86 15.84 -19.74 -19.23
N THR A 87 16.80 -18.93 -18.77
CA THR A 87 16.51 -17.72 -18.03
C THR A 87 15.78 -16.74 -18.95
N VAL A 88 14.61 -16.26 -18.50
CA VAL A 88 13.83 -15.22 -19.21
C VAL A 88 14.60 -13.88 -19.24
N ALA A 89 15.60 -13.73 -18.38
CA ALA A 89 16.47 -12.56 -18.22
C ALA A 89 17.69 -12.54 -19.17
N THR A 90 17.47 -12.84 -20.45
CA THR A 90 18.54 -12.83 -21.47
C THR A 90 18.32 -11.65 -22.42
N LYS A 91 19.41 -11.00 -22.85
CA LYS A 91 19.39 -9.85 -23.80
C LYS A 91 18.68 -10.18 -25.12
N ASP A 92 18.63 -11.46 -25.49
CA ASP A 92 17.99 -11.96 -26.71
C ASP A 92 16.47 -12.15 -26.57
N ASN A 93 15.89 -11.93 -25.39
CA ASN A 93 14.45 -12.05 -25.17
C ASN A 93 13.73 -10.76 -25.60
N PRO A 94 12.90 -10.79 -26.66
CA PRO A 94 12.16 -9.61 -27.12
C PRO A 94 11.10 -9.11 -26.14
N GLN A 95 10.77 -9.90 -25.11
CA GLN A 95 9.87 -9.51 -24.01
C GLN A 95 10.63 -8.88 -22.82
N TRP A 96 11.96 -8.89 -22.84
CA TRP A 96 12.76 -8.25 -21.80
C TRP A 96 12.73 -6.74 -21.95
N LEU A 97 12.55 -6.01 -20.85
CA LEU A 97 12.48 -4.56 -20.89
C LEU A 97 13.86 -3.99 -21.26
N GLU A 98 13.87 -3.15 -22.30
CA GLU A 98 15.05 -2.37 -22.69
C GLU A 98 15.47 -1.44 -21.55
N SER A 99 16.78 -1.32 -21.30
CA SER A 99 17.28 -0.31 -20.37
C SER A 99 17.04 1.10 -20.92
N PRO A 100 16.90 2.14 -20.06
CA PRO A 100 16.64 3.50 -20.54
C PRO A 100 17.67 4.01 -21.57
N GLU A 101 18.94 3.68 -21.40
CA GLU A 101 19.99 4.07 -22.37
C GLU A 101 19.88 3.30 -23.69
N GLU A 102 19.51 2.02 -23.67
CA GLU A 102 19.26 1.24 -24.88
C GLU A 102 18.03 1.76 -25.63
N THR A 103 16.95 2.11 -24.92
CA THR A 103 15.77 2.73 -25.55
C THR A 103 16.15 4.04 -26.24
N ARG A 104 17.01 4.85 -25.60
CA ARG A 104 17.47 6.12 -26.15
C ARG A 104 18.31 5.92 -27.40
N ALA A 105 19.28 5.01 -27.35
CA ALA A 105 20.13 4.69 -28.50
C ALA A 105 19.31 4.17 -29.68
N ARG A 106 18.34 3.29 -29.42
CA ARG A 106 17.39 2.80 -30.43
C ARG A 106 16.60 3.95 -31.06
N LEU A 107 16.01 4.83 -30.25
CA LEU A 107 15.22 5.96 -30.73
C LEU A 107 16.04 6.98 -31.53
N VAL A 108 17.30 7.22 -31.14
CA VAL A 108 18.23 8.03 -31.92
C VAL A 108 18.52 7.37 -33.27
N SER A 109 18.86 6.08 -33.28
CA SER A 109 19.11 5.35 -34.54
C SER A 109 17.87 5.30 -35.45
N GLU A 110 16.68 5.18 -34.88
CA GLU A 110 15.41 5.22 -35.60
C GLU A 110 15.15 6.61 -36.21
N ALA A 111 15.48 7.68 -35.48
CA ALA A 111 15.39 9.04 -35.98
C ALA A 111 16.40 9.33 -37.09
N ASP A 112 17.65 8.87 -36.94
CA ASP A 112 18.70 9.02 -37.96
C ASP A 112 18.32 8.29 -39.25
N ALA A 113 17.80 7.05 -39.14
CA ALA A 113 17.34 6.26 -40.27
C ALA A 113 16.12 6.87 -41.00
N ASN A 114 15.29 7.62 -40.28
CA ASN A 114 14.10 8.28 -40.83
C ASN A 114 14.31 9.80 -41.07
N SER A 115 15.57 10.27 -41.09
CA SER A 115 15.91 11.69 -41.23
C SER A 115 15.35 12.32 -42.51
N ASP A 116 15.28 11.56 -43.60
CA ASP A 116 14.76 12.01 -44.90
C ASP A 116 13.24 11.82 -45.08
N ASN A 117 12.53 11.25 -44.09
CA ASN A 117 11.10 10.98 -44.18
C ASN A 117 10.29 12.14 -43.55
N PRO A 118 9.64 13.01 -44.36
CA PRO A 118 8.87 14.15 -43.85
C PRO A 118 7.61 13.75 -43.07
N ASN A 119 7.15 12.50 -43.21
CA ASN A 119 5.96 11.99 -42.52
C ASN A 119 6.31 11.21 -41.24
N TYR A 120 7.60 10.98 -40.95
CA TYR A 120 8.02 10.26 -39.76
C TYR A 120 7.76 11.09 -38.51
N ARG A 121 7.21 10.45 -37.47
CA ARG A 121 7.01 11.03 -36.15
C ARG A 121 7.62 10.10 -35.12
N SER A 122 8.58 10.62 -34.35
CA SER A 122 9.23 9.81 -33.34
C SER A 122 8.23 9.37 -32.25
N PRO A 123 8.41 8.17 -31.68
CA PRO A 123 7.64 7.74 -30.51
C PRO A 123 7.77 8.71 -29.32
N LEU A 124 8.88 9.44 -29.23
CA LEU A 124 9.11 10.48 -28.23
C LEU A 124 8.20 11.71 -28.42
N ALA A 125 7.83 12.03 -29.66
CA ALA A 125 6.92 13.12 -29.97
C ALA A 125 5.45 12.74 -29.79
N SER A 126 5.13 11.43 -29.84
CA SER A 126 3.77 10.90 -29.75
C SER A 126 3.43 10.29 -28.39
N SER A 127 4.43 9.97 -27.56
CA SER A 127 4.20 9.55 -26.19
C SER A 127 3.47 10.68 -25.45
N ALA A 128 2.30 10.36 -24.89
CA ALA A 128 1.43 11.29 -24.18
C ALA A 128 2.05 11.83 -22.86
N ILE A 129 3.37 11.69 -22.71
CA ILE A 129 4.18 12.05 -21.55
C ILE A 129 4.79 13.42 -21.84
N GLU A 130 4.20 14.45 -21.21
CA GLU A 130 4.84 15.70 -20.83
C GLU A 130 5.76 16.40 -21.88
N GLY A 131 5.34 16.53 -23.13
CA GLY A 131 6.12 17.30 -24.12
C GLY A 131 5.39 17.63 -25.42
N GLY A 132 4.46 16.78 -25.85
CA GLY A 132 3.52 17.12 -26.91
C GLY A 132 2.44 18.07 -26.37
N ARG A 133 2.24 19.22 -27.02
CA ARG A 133 1.10 20.11 -26.75
C ARG A 133 -0.19 19.27 -26.78
N ARG A 134 -0.71 18.89 -25.60
CA ARG A 134 -2.07 18.36 -25.48
C ARG A 134 -3.00 19.31 -26.22
N THR A 135 -3.98 18.78 -26.94
CA THR A 135 -4.99 19.64 -27.60
C THR A 135 -5.60 20.57 -26.54
N THR A 136 -5.97 21.78 -26.92
CA THR A 136 -6.55 22.77 -25.99
C THR A 136 -7.76 22.20 -25.24
N GLU A 137 -8.53 21.34 -25.91
CA GLU A 137 -9.65 20.60 -25.34
C GLU A 137 -9.21 19.59 -24.28
N ALA A 138 -8.20 18.76 -24.57
CA ALA A 138 -7.66 17.80 -23.61
C ALA A 138 -7.04 18.50 -22.38
N GLN A 139 -6.38 19.64 -22.58
CA GLN A 139 -5.87 20.45 -21.47
C GLN A 139 -7.01 21.02 -20.61
N THR A 140 -8.07 21.51 -21.25
CA THR A 140 -9.23 22.06 -20.56
C THR A 140 -9.97 20.99 -19.78
N GLN A 141 -10.14 19.80 -20.36
CA GLN A 141 -10.73 18.64 -19.67
C GLN A 141 -9.89 18.22 -18.48
N ALA A 142 -8.58 18.00 -18.67
CA ALA A 142 -7.67 17.64 -17.58
C ALA A 142 -7.66 18.70 -16.46
N TYR A 143 -7.71 19.99 -16.81
CA TYR A 143 -7.82 21.07 -15.84
C TYR A 143 -9.14 21.03 -15.05
N ARG A 144 -10.27 20.81 -15.75
CA ARG A 144 -11.59 20.69 -15.11
C ARG A 144 -11.64 19.49 -14.17
N GLU A 145 -11.11 18.35 -14.60
CA GLU A 145 -10.99 17.14 -13.79
C GLU A 145 -10.11 17.39 -12.58
N ALA A 146 -8.90 17.96 -12.75
CA ALA A 146 -8.01 18.30 -11.64
C ALA A 146 -8.67 19.27 -10.64
N ARG A 147 -9.46 20.25 -11.11
CA ARG A 147 -10.22 21.16 -10.25
C ARG A 147 -11.37 20.47 -9.53
N ALA A 148 -12.09 19.56 -10.18
CA ALA A 148 -13.14 18.76 -9.54
C ALA A 148 -12.55 17.86 -8.43
N LEU A 149 -11.38 17.30 -8.68
CA LEU A 149 -10.64 16.50 -7.70
C LEU A 149 -10.14 17.33 -6.52
N GLN A 150 -9.57 18.51 -6.78
CA GLN A 150 -9.11 19.43 -5.74
C GLN A 150 -10.26 19.92 -4.86
N LYS A 151 -11.46 20.09 -5.43
CA LYS A 151 -12.67 20.46 -4.67
C LYS A 151 -13.15 19.37 -3.71
N GLY A 152 -12.56 18.17 -3.73
CA GLY A 152 -12.91 17.12 -2.77
C GLY A 152 -14.26 16.46 -3.02
N SER A 153 -14.88 16.72 -4.17
CA SER A 153 -16.23 16.26 -4.53
C SER A 153 -16.27 14.77 -4.95
N TYR A 154 -15.34 13.96 -4.46
CA TYR A 154 -15.38 12.51 -4.67
C TYR A 154 -16.14 11.89 -3.49
N VAL A 155 -17.40 11.51 -3.73
CA VAL A 155 -18.28 10.96 -2.69
C VAL A 155 -18.15 9.44 -2.58
N ASP A 156 -17.81 8.77 -3.69
CA ASP A 156 -17.97 7.32 -3.81
C ASP A 156 -16.77 6.49 -3.33
N GLN A 157 -15.53 7.01 -3.42
CA GLN A 157 -14.31 6.24 -3.10
C GLN A 157 -13.22 7.09 -2.45
N ARG A 158 -12.45 6.47 -1.53
CA ARG A 158 -11.23 7.07 -0.99
C ARG A 158 -10.12 7.01 -2.04
N ARG A 159 -9.56 8.17 -2.37
CA ARG A 159 -8.38 8.27 -3.25
C ARG A 159 -7.07 8.20 -2.49
N TYR A 160 -7.01 8.80 -1.32
CA TYR A 160 -5.84 8.78 -0.45
C TYR A 160 -6.13 8.06 0.87
N ILE A 161 -5.08 7.62 1.56
CA ILE A 161 -5.19 7.04 2.92
C ILE A 161 -5.47 8.13 3.97
N SER A 162 -5.00 9.36 3.73
CA SER A 162 -5.22 10.53 4.60
C SER A 162 -6.64 11.09 4.55
N ASP A 163 -7.43 10.62 3.60
CA ASP A 163 -8.76 11.11 3.29
C ASP A 163 -9.79 10.43 4.22
N PRO A 164 -10.71 11.15 4.90
CA PRO A 164 -11.72 10.55 5.80
C PRO A 164 -12.59 9.46 5.15
N PRO A 165 -13.35 8.64 5.91
CA PRO A 165 -14.33 7.72 5.33
C PRO A 165 -15.45 8.43 4.55
N PRO A 166 -16.04 7.81 3.51
CA PRO A 166 -17.11 8.42 2.71
C PRO A 166 -18.35 8.78 3.55
N GLY A 167 -18.65 8.01 4.60
CA GLY A 167 -19.76 8.31 5.52
C GLY A 167 -19.60 9.60 6.35
N TYR A 168 -18.40 10.19 6.42
CA TYR A 168 -18.18 11.51 7.03
C TYR A 168 -18.08 12.65 6.00
N ARG A 169 -18.18 12.33 4.70
CA ARG A 169 -18.18 13.32 3.61
C ARG A 169 -19.56 13.61 3.04
N THR A 170 -20.54 12.74 3.29
CA THR A 170 -21.91 12.93 2.82
C THR A 170 -22.51 14.12 3.56
N VAL A 171 -22.93 15.13 2.80
CA VAL A 171 -23.69 16.26 3.33
C VAL A 171 -25.15 16.05 2.96
N ASP A 172 -26.05 16.34 3.89
CA ASP A 172 -27.49 16.07 3.74
C ASP A 172 -28.12 16.80 2.55
N ASP A 173 -27.53 17.92 2.13
CA ASP A 173 -27.94 18.69 0.96
C ASP A 173 -26.71 19.18 0.17
N PRO A 174 -26.41 18.59 -1.00
CA PRO A 174 -25.25 18.97 -1.82
C PRO A 174 -25.36 20.39 -2.39
N ALA A 175 -26.57 20.96 -2.50
CA ALA A 175 -26.77 22.31 -3.01
C ALA A 175 -26.16 23.39 -2.08
N LYS A 176 -25.99 23.07 -0.79
CA LYS A 176 -25.38 23.98 0.19
C LYS A 176 -23.86 24.09 0.07
N LEU A 177 -23.17 23.12 -0.54
CA LEU A 177 -21.72 23.21 -0.78
C LEU A 177 -21.39 24.16 -1.94
N ASP A 178 -22.32 24.31 -2.88
CA ASP A 178 -22.13 25.13 -4.08
C ASP A 178 -22.67 26.57 -3.92
N ASP A 179 -23.23 26.93 -2.76
CA ASP A 179 -23.65 28.30 -2.47
C ASP A 179 -22.45 29.19 -2.11
N VAL A 180 -21.74 29.63 -3.15
CA VAL A 180 -20.60 30.55 -3.04
C VAL A 180 -21.03 32.01 -2.90
N GLY A 181 -22.34 32.28 -2.78
CA GLY A 181 -22.92 33.63 -2.78
C GLY A 181 -22.73 34.39 -4.10
N GLU A 182 -23.09 35.68 -4.11
CA GLU A 182 -22.87 36.51 -5.30
C GLU A 182 -21.36 36.82 -5.48
N PRO A 183 -20.76 36.49 -6.65
CA PRO A 183 -19.35 36.77 -6.89
C PRO A 183 -19.06 38.27 -6.83
N GLU A 184 -17.90 38.62 -6.26
CA GLU A 184 -17.48 40.01 -6.05
C GLU A 184 -17.47 40.85 -7.34
N LEU A 185 -17.21 40.23 -8.50
CA LEU A 185 -17.32 40.89 -9.80
C LEU A 185 -18.76 41.33 -10.14
N LYS A 186 -19.78 40.54 -9.78
CA LYS A 186 -21.19 40.95 -9.94
C LYS A 186 -21.52 42.09 -8.99
N LYS A 187 -21.07 42.03 -7.73
CA LYS A 187 -21.25 43.15 -6.77
C LYS A 187 -20.54 44.42 -7.24
N GLN A 188 -19.33 44.32 -7.78
CA GLN A 188 -18.58 45.45 -8.32
C GLN A 188 -19.27 46.05 -9.55
N LYS A 189 -19.80 45.22 -10.45
CA LYS A 189 -20.60 45.68 -11.60
C LYS A 189 -21.89 46.38 -11.15
N LYS A 190 -22.61 45.84 -10.15
CA LYS A 190 -23.76 46.51 -9.53
C LYS A 190 -23.37 47.87 -8.96
N ARG A 191 -22.35 47.93 -8.08
CA ARG A 191 -21.82 49.18 -7.52
C ARG A 191 -21.44 50.23 -8.57
N LYS A 192 -20.80 49.82 -9.68
CA LYS A 192 -20.47 50.74 -10.80
C LYS A 192 -21.72 51.24 -11.52
N LYS A 193 -22.71 50.38 -11.76
CA LYS A 193 -23.99 50.78 -12.35
C LYS A 193 -24.73 51.75 -11.43
N ASP A 194 -24.79 51.44 -10.14
CA ASP A 194 -25.47 52.27 -9.13
C ASP A 194 -24.78 53.64 -8.99
N ALA A 195 -23.44 53.67 -9.00
CA ALA A 195 -22.68 54.92 -8.99
C ALA A 195 -22.88 55.75 -10.27
N ALA A 196 -22.96 55.11 -11.44
CA ALA A 196 -23.23 55.80 -12.71
C ALA A 196 -24.66 56.40 -12.73
N ILE A 197 -25.64 55.70 -12.16
CA ILE A 197 -27.02 56.18 -12.03
C ILE A 197 -27.07 57.36 -11.06
N ALA A 198 -26.43 57.25 -9.89
CA ALA A 198 -26.37 58.32 -8.87
C ALA A 198 -25.71 59.61 -9.40
N ASN A 199 -24.67 59.50 -10.24
CA ASN A 199 -23.96 60.65 -10.80
C ASN A 199 -24.65 61.25 -12.05
N SER A 200 -25.67 60.59 -12.60
CA SER A 200 -26.39 61.03 -13.80
C SER A 200 -27.65 61.87 -13.51
N GLY A 201 -28.00 62.06 -12.23
CA GLY A 201 -29.20 62.80 -11.81
C GLY A 201 -30.54 62.15 -12.18
N LYS A 202 -30.53 60.99 -12.86
CA LYS A 202 -31.74 60.27 -13.29
C LYS A 202 -32.05 59.13 -12.33
N GLN A 203 -33.19 59.24 -11.64
CA GLN A 203 -33.73 58.17 -10.80
C GLN A 203 -34.17 56.97 -11.65
N TRP A 204 -34.08 55.77 -11.08
CA TRP A 204 -34.33 54.50 -11.77
C TRP A 204 -35.77 54.31 -12.31
N TRP A 205 -36.74 55.09 -11.82
CA TRP A 205 -38.12 55.12 -12.35
C TRP A 205 -38.28 55.92 -13.66
N ASN A 206 -37.29 56.73 -14.06
CA ASN A 206 -37.37 57.52 -15.30
C ASN A 206 -37.22 56.70 -16.59
N PHE A 207 -36.98 55.39 -16.48
CA PHE A 207 -36.87 54.46 -17.63
C PHE A 207 -38.17 53.68 -17.92
N LEU A 208 -39.23 53.90 -17.12
CA LEU A 208 -40.53 53.20 -17.22
C LEU A 208 -41.65 54.10 -17.78
N GLN A 209 -41.30 55.22 -18.41
CA GLN A 209 -42.19 56.09 -19.16
C GLN A 209 -41.81 56.11 -20.65
#